data_AF-A0A9Q1C9I7-F1
#
_entry.id   AF-A0A9Q1C9I7-F1
#
_cell.length_a   1.000
_cell.length_b   1.000
_cell.length_c   1.000
_cell.angle_alpha   90.00
_cell.angle_beta   90.00
_cell.angle_gamma   90.00
#
_symmetry.space_group_name_H-M   'P 1'
#
loop_
_entity.id
_entity.type
_entity.pdbx_description
1 polymer ?
#
loop_
_entity_poly.entity_id
_entity_poly.type
_entity_poly.pdbx_seq_one_letter_code
_entity_poly.pdbx_strand_id
1 'polypeptide(L)'
;MAQVHITNVRVLDNPASFLNPFQFEITFECAEDLSEDLEWKIIYVGSAETEDYDQTLDTVLVGPVSAGRHMFVFQAGPPDQTLIPENDVLGVTVVLITCSFRNQEFVRVGYYVNNEYEDSLLQEKPPSTVEFSKVVRNILDSKPRVTRFTIDWDQTGDATSVNNENVPPPSSNLPNQQCVGASTSGIGVDTAASKFIHEAATSMNTDSNGSIPDYTAVEMEH
;
A
#
# COMPACT_ATOMS: atom_id res chain seq x y z
N MET A 1 -5.32 0.29 24.25
CA MET A 1 -5.82 1.24 23.23
C MET A 1 -4.63 1.64 22.36
N ALA A 2 -4.82 2.05 21.11
CA ALA A 2 -3.70 2.53 20.30
C ALA A 2 -3.10 3.79 20.93
N GLN A 3 -1.81 3.77 21.27
CA GLN A 3 -1.13 4.91 21.89
C GLN A 3 -0.74 5.97 20.85
N VAL A 4 -0.71 5.61 19.55
CA VAL A 4 -0.34 6.51 18.45
C VAL A 4 -1.47 6.65 17.44
N HIS A 5 -1.78 7.88 17.06
CA HIS A 5 -2.80 8.20 16.05
C HIS A 5 -2.25 9.13 14.97
N ILE A 6 -2.25 8.68 13.72
CA ILE A 6 -1.97 9.55 12.56
C ILE A 6 -3.16 10.50 12.39
N THR A 7 -2.90 11.81 12.49
CA THR A 7 -3.92 12.87 12.36
C THR A 7 -3.98 13.43 10.95
N ASN A 8 -2.84 13.54 10.26
CA ASN A 8 -2.77 14.01 8.88
C ASN A 8 -1.56 13.44 8.16
N VAL A 9 -1.70 13.18 6.86
CA VAL A 9 -0.60 12.88 5.96
C VAL A 9 -0.81 13.71 4.71
N ARG A 10 0.07 14.68 4.50
CA ARG A 10 0.03 15.57 3.34
C ARG A 10 1.10 15.15 2.35
N VAL A 11 0.67 14.87 1.13
CA VAL A 11 1.57 14.61 0.01
C VAL A 11 2.16 15.94 -0.46
N LEU A 12 3.48 16.00 -0.57
CA LEU A 12 4.23 17.16 -1.09
C LEU A 12 4.79 16.81 -2.48
N ASP A 13 5.09 17.84 -3.28
CA ASP A 13 5.64 17.69 -4.64
C ASP A 13 4.82 16.70 -5.51
N ASN A 14 3.55 17.03 -5.75
CA ASN A 14 2.62 16.18 -6.50
C ASN A 14 1.73 17.02 -7.44
N PRO A 15 1.58 16.64 -8.73
CA PRO A 15 2.29 15.56 -9.43
C PRO A 15 3.78 15.88 -9.63
N ALA A 16 4.61 14.85 -9.84
CA ALA A 16 6.06 15.00 -10.02
C ALA A 16 6.62 13.95 -10.99
N SER A 17 7.87 14.13 -11.45
CA SER A 17 8.56 13.10 -12.23
C SER A 17 8.63 11.78 -11.46
N PHE A 18 8.55 10.65 -12.16
CA PHE A 18 8.72 9.32 -11.56
C PHE A 18 10.03 9.20 -10.77
N LEU A 19 11.08 9.87 -11.23
CA LEU A 19 12.41 9.86 -10.62
C LEU A 19 12.55 10.82 -9.43
N ASN A 20 11.54 11.65 -9.15
CA ASN A 20 11.55 12.52 -7.98
C ASN A 20 11.30 11.71 -6.70
N PRO A 21 11.95 12.11 -5.59
CA PRO A 21 11.67 11.57 -4.27
C PRO A 21 10.19 11.65 -3.91
N PHE A 22 9.70 10.67 -3.16
CA PHE A 22 8.43 10.79 -2.45
C PHE A 22 8.62 11.71 -1.24
N GLN A 23 7.64 12.57 -0.96
CA GLN A 23 7.68 13.49 0.18
C GLN A 23 6.31 13.52 0.88
N PHE A 24 6.30 13.16 2.15
CA PHE A 24 5.10 13.17 2.99
C PHE A 24 5.33 13.98 4.26
N GLU A 25 4.47 14.96 4.53
CA GLU A 25 4.40 15.63 5.82
C GLU A 25 3.42 14.85 6.71
N ILE A 26 3.97 14.11 7.67
CA ILE A 26 3.21 13.23 8.57
C ILE A 26 3.00 13.96 9.89
N THR A 27 1.74 14.05 10.32
CA THR A 27 1.36 14.53 11.64
C THR A 27 0.69 13.41 12.42
N PHE A 28 1.17 13.14 13.63
CA PHE A 28 0.61 12.11 14.50
C PHE A 28 0.55 12.60 15.96
N GLU A 29 -0.27 11.95 16.76
CA GLU A 29 -0.45 12.23 18.17
C GLU A 29 -0.14 10.97 18.98
N CYS A 30 0.67 11.12 20.02
CA CYS A 30 0.95 10.10 21.02
C CYS A 30 0.17 10.41 22.29
N ALA A 31 -0.61 9.45 22.78
CA ALA A 31 -1.37 9.60 24.02
C ALA A 31 -0.47 9.56 25.26
N GLU A 32 0.59 8.75 25.20
CA GLU A 32 1.53 8.50 26.30
C GLU A 32 2.98 8.51 25.77
N ASP A 33 3.94 8.61 26.68
CA ASP A 33 5.37 8.55 26.35
C ASP A 33 5.73 7.12 25.90
N LEU A 34 6.31 7.00 24.71
CA LEU A 34 6.82 5.74 24.18
C LEU A 34 8.30 5.57 24.53
N SER A 35 8.64 4.44 25.13
CA SER A 35 10.01 4.10 25.52
C SER A 35 10.91 3.69 24.37
N GLU A 36 10.33 3.29 23.23
CA GLU A 36 11.02 2.77 22.06
C GLU A 36 10.61 3.55 20.80
N ASP A 37 11.38 3.37 19.74
CA ASP A 37 11.19 4.09 18.49
C ASP A 37 10.01 3.53 17.69
N LEU A 38 9.31 4.45 17.03
CA LEU A 38 8.40 4.11 15.94
C LEU A 38 9.22 3.88 14.67
N GLU A 39 9.01 2.76 14.01
CA GLU A 39 9.59 2.48 12.70
C GLU A 39 8.60 2.89 11.61
N TRP A 40 8.98 3.84 10.77
CA TRP A 40 8.22 4.31 9.63
C TRP A 40 8.86 3.81 8.35
N LYS A 41 8.06 3.29 7.41
CA LYS A 41 8.53 2.85 6.10
C LYS A 41 7.70 3.46 4.99
N ILE A 42 8.35 3.82 3.89
CA ILE A 42 7.70 4.09 2.60
C ILE A 42 7.93 2.87 1.73
N ILE A 43 6.85 2.26 1.24
CA ILE A 43 6.89 1.05 0.42
C ILE A 43 6.18 1.34 -0.90
N TYR A 44 6.85 1.09 -2.01
CA TYR A 44 6.26 1.18 -3.35
C TYR A 44 5.86 -0.22 -3.82
N VAL A 45 4.62 -0.36 -4.29
CA VAL A 45 4.12 -1.62 -4.84
C VAL A 45 4.58 -1.75 -6.28
N GLY A 46 5.50 -2.68 -6.54
CA GLY A 46 6.08 -2.86 -7.87
C GLY A 46 5.16 -3.60 -8.84
N SER A 47 4.26 -4.44 -8.33
CA SER A 47 3.28 -5.16 -9.14
C SER A 47 1.97 -5.37 -8.36
N ALA A 48 0.85 -5.34 -9.08
CA ALA A 48 -0.46 -5.63 -8.52
C ALA A 48 -0.64 -7.10 -8.10
N GLU A 49 0.15 -7.99 -8.70
CA GLU A 49 -0.08 -9.44 -8.66
C GLU A 49 0.64 -10.11 -7.49
N THR A 50 1.77 -9.56 -7.04
CA THR A 50 2.61 -10.14 -5.99
C THR A 50 3.39 -9.06 -5.24
N GLU A 51 3.60 -9.30 -3.95
CA GLU A 51 4.42 -8.46 -3.06
C GLU A 51 5.92 -8.68 -3.28
N ASP A 52 6.33 -9.65 -4.10
CA ASP A 52 7.75 -9.93 -4.39
C ASP A 52 8.47 -8.75 -5.05
N TYR A 53 7.71 -7.84 -5.67
CA TYR A 53 8.22 -6.62 -6.30
C TYR A 53 8.04 -5.38 -5.42
N ASP A 54 7.55 -5.53 -4.19
CA ASP A 54 7.41 -4.41 -3.26
C ASP A 54 8.80 -3.91 -2.83
N GLN A 55 8.99 -2.60 -2.93
CA GLN A 55 10.26 -1.96 -2.63
C GLN A 55 10.11 -1.06 -1.42
N THR A 56 10.83 -1.36 -0.34
CA THR A 56 10.98 -0.41 0.77
C THR A 56 11.93 0.70 0.34
N LEU A 57 11.39 1.89 0.09
CA LEU A 57 12.12 3.04 -0.43
C LEU A 57 12.99 3.69 0.65
N ASP A 58 12.46 3.78 1.87
CA ASP A 58 13.21 4.25 3.04
C ASP A 58 12.60 3.74 4.34
N THR A 59 13.41 3.71 5.40
CA THR A 59 13.01 3.35 6.77
C THR A 59 13.59 4.36 7.75
N VAL A 60 12.72 4.98 8.55
CA VAL A 60 13.13 5.97 9.56
C VAL A 60 12.63 5.53 10.94
N LEU A 61 13.51 5.65 11.92
CA LEU A 61 13.18 5.46 13.33
C LEU A 61 12.90 6.83 13.97
N VAL A 62 11.78 6.93 14.68
CA VAL A 62 11.38 8.15 15.40
C VAL A 62 11.19 7.79 16.87
N GLY A 63 12.14 8.17 17.71
CA GLY A 63 12.01 8.04 19.17
C GLY A 63 13.23 8.52 19.96
N PRO A 64 13.14 8.49 21.30
CA PRO A 64 11.94 8.19 22.09
C PRO A 64 10.86 9.29 21.92
N VAL A 65 9.58 8.90 21.89
CA VAL A 65 8.48 9.79 21.51
C VAL A 65 7.67 10.17 22.74
N SER A 66 7.65 11.47 23.10
CA SER A 66 6.82 11.94 24.21
C SER A 66 5.35 12.03 23.84
N ALA A 67 4.47 12.05 24.83
CA ALA A 67 3.06 12.35 24.66
C ALA A 67 2.87 13.73 23.99
N GLY A 68 1.84 13.83 23.17
CA GLY A 68 1.48 15.05 22.43
C GLY A 68 1.54 14.88 20.92
N ARG A 69 1.47 16.01 20.22
CA ARG A 69 1.39 16.07 18.76
C ARG A 69 2.77 16.29 18.15
N HIS A 70 3.10 15.47 17.17
CA HIS A 70 4.36 15.50 16.43
C HIS A 70 4.10 15.66 14.94
N MET A 71 5.09 16.24 14.26
CA MET A 71 5.07 16.43 12.81
C MET A 71 6.49 16.32 12.26
N PHE A 72 6.65 15.61 11.15
CA PHE A 72 7.92 15.54 10.43
C PHE A 72 7.68 15.33 8.93
N VAL A 73 8.70 15.65 8.13
CA VAL A 73 8.72 15.36 6.70
C VAL A 73 9.48 14.06 6.48
N PHE A 74 8.81 13.08 5.89
CA PHE A 74 9.40 11.80 5.49
C PHE A 74 9.63 11.81 3.99
N GLN A 75 10.90 11.76 3.58
CA GLN A 75 11.30 11.77 2.17
C GLN A 75 12.06 10.49 1.83
N ALA A 76 11.70 9.86 0.71
CA ALA A 76 12.38 8.66 0.20
C ALA A 76 12.69 8.81 -1.29
N GLY A 77 13.76 8.18 -1.76
CA GLY A 77 14.11 8.14 -3.19
C GLY A 77 13.03 7.46 -4.05
N PRO A 78 13.13 7.55 -5.39
CA PRO A 78 12.25 6.78 -6.28
C PRO A 78 12.53 5.26 -6.17
N PRO A 79 11.60 4.39 -6.57
CA PRO A 79 11.85 2.96 -6.66
C PRO A 79 12.94 2.63 -7.69
N ASP A 80 13.61 1.50 -7.50
CA ASP A 80 14.50 0.91 -8.50
C ASP A 80 13.68 0.40 -9.68
N GLN A 81 13.92 1.02 -10.84
CA GLN A 81 13.26 0.75 -12.10
C GLN A 81 13.50 -0.67 -12.61
N THR A 82 14.64 -1.27 -12.26
CA THR A 82 15.03 -2.59 -12.76
C THR A 82 14.28 -3.73 -12.06
N LEU A 83 13.66 -3.43 -10.92
CA LEU A 83 12.88 -4.37 -10.13
C LEU A 83 11.37 -4.27 -10.39
N ILE A 84 10.94 -3.36 -11.28
CA ILE A 84 9.53 -3.21 -11.64
C ILE A 84 9.28 -3.97 -12.95
N PRO A 85 8.29 -4.87 -13.02
CA PRO A 85 7.89 -5.49 -14.28
C PRO A 85 7.49 -4.43 -15.31
N GLU A 86 7.95 -4.55 -16.56
CA GLU A 86 7.70 -3.53 -17.60
C GLU A 86 6.22 -3.20 -17.81
N ASN A 87 5.33 -4.19 -17.64
CA ASN A 87 3.88 -4.03 -17.76
C ASN A 87 3.24 -3.26 -16.59
N ASP A 88 3.92 -3.17 -15.44
CA ASP A 88 3.42 -2.54 -14.21
C ASP A 88 4.02 -1.15 -13.97
N VAL A 89 4.91 -0.68 -14.86
CA VAL A 89 5.52 0.65 -14.74
C VAL A 89 4.49 1.76 -14.96
N LEU A 90 3.66 1.61 -16.00
CA LEU A 90 2.63 2.58 -16.38
C LEU A 90 1.26 2.17 -15.85
N GLY A 91 0.41 3.16 -15.59
CA GLY A 91 -0.92 2.95 -15.03
C GLY A 91 -0.93 3.09 -13.50
N VAL A 92 -1.90 2.43 -12.87
CA VAL A 92 -2.19 2.62 -11.45
C VAL A 92 -1.45 1.59 -10.60
N THR A 93 -0.72 2.07 -9.61
CA THR A 93 -0.12 1.29 -8.53
C THR A 93 -0.40 1.95 -7.17
N VAL A 94 0.29 1.53 -6.12
CA VAL A 94 0.11 1.99 -4.74
C VAL A 94 1.45 2.34 -4.10
N VAL A 95 1.46 3.41 -3.31
CA VAL A 95 2.52 3.68 -2.32
C VAL A 95 1.92 3.57 -0.92
N LEU A 96 2.64 2.90 -0.02
CA LEU A 96 2.25 2.63 1.35
C LEU A 96 3.18 3.36 2.31
N ILE A 97 2.62 3.95 3.35
CA ILE A 97 3.34 4.43 4.52
C ILE A 97 2.92 3.54 5.68
N THR A 98 3.85 2.77 6.23
CA THR A 98 3.58 1.93 7.40
C THR A 98 4.24 2.52 8.63
N CYS A 99 3.62 2.30 9.78
CA CYS A 99 4.22 2.59 11.07
C CYS A 99 4.09 1.36 11.98
N SER A 100 5.22 0.99 12.55
CA SER A 100 5.36 -0.15 13.44
C SER A 100 5.93 0.30 14.78
N PHE A 101 5.51 -0.37 15.84
CA PHE A 101 6.11 -0.26 17.16
C PHE A 101 6.50 -1.67 17.60
N ARG A 102 7.76 -1.87 18.05
CA ARG A 102 8.28 -3.21 18.40
C ARG A 102 8.05 -4.26 17.32
N ASN A 103 8.34 -3.90 16.06
CA ASN A 103 8.17 -4.78 14.89
C ASN A 103 6.71 -5.23 14.64
N GLN A 104 5.72 -4.62 15.29
CA GLN A 104 4.31 -4.84 15.04
C GLN A 104 3.74 -3.64 14.31
N GLU A 105 3.35 -3.83 13.05
CA GLU A 105 2.67 -2.80 12.26
C GLU A 105 1.29 -2.54 12.87
N PHE A 106 1.00 -1.27 13.21
CA PHE A 106 -0.30 -0.89 13.77
C PHE A 106 -1.09 0.04 12.85
N VAL A 107 -0.45 0.64 11.84
CA VAL A 107 -1.14 1.47 10.86
C VAL A 107 -0.42 1.44 9.51
N ARG A 108 -1.23 1.45 8.46
CA ARG A 108 -0.83 1.55 7.06
C ARG A 108 -1.70 2.58 6.36
N VAL A 109 -1.07 3.54 5.70
CA VAL A 109 -1.71 4.55 4.87
C VAL A 109 -1.30 4.31 3.42
N GLY A 110 -2.25 3.92 2.58
CA GLY A 110 -2.03 3.67 1.16
C GLY A 110 -2.59 4.79 0.29
N TYR A 111 -1.83 5.17 -0.73
CA TYR A 111 -2.27 6.08 -1.78
C TYR A 111 -2.18 5.38 -3.13
N TYR A 112 -3.20 5.58 -3.97
CA TYR A 112 -3.08 5.23 -5.38
C TYR A 112 -2.10 6.19 -6.06
N VAL A 113 -1.31 5.63 -6.96
CA VAL A 113 -0.30 6.32 -7.74
C VAL A 113 -0.58 6.03 -9.20
N ASN A 114 -0.83 7.04 -10.01
CA ASN A 114 -0.95 6.90 -11.46
C ASN A 114 0.35 7.35 -12.13
N ASN A 115 0.98 6.45 -12.88
CA ASN A 115 2.17 6.71 -13.66
C ASN A 115 1.79 6.79 -15.13
N GLU A 116 2.00 7.95 -15.75
CA GLU A 116 1.68 8.17 -17.16
C GLU A 116 2.75 9.02 -17.85
N TYR A 117 2.85 8.88 -19.17
CA TYR A 117 3.68 9.80 -19.94
C TYR A 117 3.06 11.19 -19.94
N GLU A 118 3.89 12.23 -19.79
CA GLU A 118 3.42 13.60 -19.95
C GLU A 118 2.99 13.91 -21.39
N ASP A 119 3.72 13.35 -22.38
CA ASP A 119 3.47 13.57 -23.80
C ASP A 119 2.32 12.70 -24.33
N SER A 120 1.26 13.33 -24.86
CA SER A 120 0.10 12.62 -25.44
C SER A 120 0.48 11.68 -26.60
N LEU A 121 1.51 12.01 -27.38
CA LEU A 121 1.98 11.14 -28.46
C LEU A 121 2.58 9.83 -27.94
N LEU A 122 3.27 9.88 -26.79
CA LEU A 122 3.81 8.67 -26.13
C LEU A 122 2.71 7.85 -25.46
N GLN A 123 1.60 8.49 -25.05
CA GLN A 123 0.42 7.76 -24.58
C GLN A 123 -0.28 7.01 -25.71
N GLU A 124 -0.49 7.66 -26.87
CA GLU A 124 -1.13 7.02 -28.04
C GLU A 124 -0.25 5.95 -28.70
N LYS A 125 1.07 6.15 -28.67
CA LYS A 125 2.06 5.26 -29.27
C LYS A 125 3.22 5.03 -28.29
N PRO A 126 3.02 4.16 -27.29
CA PRO A 126 4.06 3.90 -26.31
C PRO A 126 5.29 3.27 -26.98
N PRO A 127 6.51 3.68 -26.59
CA PRO A 127 7.73 3.06 -27.06
C PRO A 127 7.81 1.61 -26.57
N SER A 128 8.64 0.78 -27.21
CA SER A 128 8.84 -0.61 -26.81
C SER A 128 9.50 -0.77 -25.44
N THR A 129 10.25 0.25 -25.01
CA THR A 129 10.94 0.31 -23.72
C THR A 129 10.53 1.58 -23.01
N VAL A 130 10.19 1.48 -21.73
CA VAL A 130 9.67 2.63 -20.97
C VAL A 130 10.76 3.69 -20.76
N GLU A 131 10.44 4.94 -21.07
CA GLU A 131 11.31 6.09 -20.84
C GLU A 131 10.97 6.78 -19.52
N PHE A 132 11.50 6.28 -18.39
CA PHE A 132 11.18 6.77 -17.03
C PHE A 132 11.38 8.28 -16.82
N SER A 133 12.29 8.92 -17.56
CA SER A 133 12.51 10.37 -17.49
C SER A 133 11.32 11.19 -17.99
N LYS A 134 10.40 10.58 -18.77
CA LYS A 134 9.19 11.21 -19.29
C LYS A 134 7.91 10.73 -18.59
N VAL A 135 8.06 9.87 -17.58
CA VAL A 135 6.94 9.40 -16.76
C VAL A 135 6.70 10.40 -15.64
N VAL A 136 5.46 10.84 -15.53
CA VAL A 136 4.96 11.65 -14.43
C VAL A 136 4.14 10.75 -13.51
N ARG A 137 4.41 10.88 -12.22
CA ARG A 137 3.74 10.21 -11.13
C ARG A 137 2.75 11.18 -10.49
N ASN A 138 1.49 10.76 -10.41
CA ASN A 138 0.43 11.47 -9.70
C ASN A 138 -0.13 10.62 -8.57
N ILE A 139 0.06 11.07 -7.33
CA ILE A 139 -0.45 10.43 -6.12
C ILE A 139 -1.86 10.98 -5.85
N LEU A 140 -2.85 10.09 -5.75
CA LEU A 140 -4.23 10.46 -5.41
C LEU A 140 -4.36 10.74 -3.91
N ASP A 141 -3.96 11.94 -3.50
CA ASP A 141 -3.91 12.38 -2.11
C ASP A 141 -5.29 12.60 -1.46
N SER A 142 -6.33 12.82 -2.27
CA SER A 142 -7.70 13.09 -1.80
C SER A 142 -8.42 11.89 -1.17
N LYS A 143 -7.97 10.66 -1.44
CA LYS A 143 -8.63 9.42 -0.98
C LYS A 143 -7.62 8.41 -0.43
N PRO A 144 -6.92 8.73 0.68
CA PRO A 144 -6.03 7.77 1.33
C PRO A 144 -6.84 6.58 1.87
N ARG A 145 -6.27 5.38 1.76
CA ARG A 145 -6.81 4.19 2.41
C ARG A 145 -6.03 3.93 3.69
N VAL A 146 -6.71 3.98 4.83
CA VAL A 146 -6.09 3.78 6.15
C VAL A 146 -6.53 2.45 6.72
N THR A 147 -5.57 1.55 6.95
CA THR A 147 -5.78 0.28 7.64
C THR A 147 -5.10 0.36 9.01
N ARG A 148 -5.78 -0.13 10.04
CA ARG A 148 -5.28 -0.13 11.43
C ARG A 148 -5.27 -1.55 11.97
N PHE A 149 -4.24 -1.88 12.71
CA PHE A 149 -4.07 -3.17 13.35
C PHE A 149 -3.92 -2.97 14.86
N THR A 150 -4.45 -3.91 15.62
CA THR A 150 -4.27 -3.94 17.08
C THR A 150 -2.92 -4.58 17.38
N ILE A 151 -2.12 -3.94 18.23
CA ILE A 151 -0.82 -4.43 18.67
C ILE A 151 -0.70 -4.36 20.19
N ASP A 152 0.31 -5.05 20.73
CA ASP A 152 0.68 -4.99 22.15
C ASP A 152 1.65 -3.83 22.43
N TRP A 153 1.17 -2.81 23.16
CA TRP A 153 1.95 -1.60 23.50
C TRP A 153 2.82 -1.76 24.76
N ASP A 154 2.41 -2.64 25.69
CA ASP A 154 2.97 -2.71 27.05
C ASP A 154 3.94 -3.88 27.29
N GLN A 155 4.32 -4.66 26.27
CA GLN A 155 5.26 -5.78 26.46
C GLN A 155 6.67 -5.29 26.91
N THR A 156 6.84 -5.07 28.21
CA THR A 156 8.09 -5.39 28.92
C THR A 156 8.36 -6.87 28.67
N GLY A 157 9.42 -7.15 27.92
CA GLY A 157 9.67 -8.45 27.31
C GLY A 157 9.39 -9.66 28.20
N ASP A 158 8.50 -10.52 27.71
CA ASP A 158 8.67 -11.96 27.87
C ASP A 158 8.18 -12.62 26.58
N ALA A 159 9.15 -12.97 25.74
CA ALA A 159 8.94 -13.93 24.67
C ALA A 159 8.71 -15.32 25.29
N THR A 160 7.49 -15.62 25.72
CA THR A 160 7.02 -16.99 25.95
C THR A 160 5.53 -17.13 25.67
N SER A 161 5.14 -17.02 24.40
CA SER A 161 4.01 -17.81 23.89
C SER A 161 4.57 -19.15 23.37
N VAL A 162 4.93 -20.04 24.29
CA VAL A 162 5.16 -21.44 23.97
C VAL A 162 3.79 -22.05 23.72
N ASN A 163 3.45 -22.31 22.46
CA ASN A 163 2.31 -23.15 22.11
C ASN A 163 2.52 -24.53 22.74
N ASN A 164 1.81 -24.85 23.81
CA ASN A 164 1.79 -26.18 24.40
C ASN A 164 0.37 -26.59 24.79
N GLU A 165 -0.50 -26.70 23.77
CA GLU A 165 -1.66 -27.60 23.81
C GLU A 165 -1.54 -28.60 22.66
N ASN A 166 -0.71 -29.63 22.87
CA ASN A 166 -1.06 -30.97 22.39
C ASN A 166 -0.23 -32.02 23.14
N VAL A 167 -0.80 -32.61 24.19
CA VAL A 167 -0.28 -33.86 24.75
C VAL A 167 -1.10 -35.00 24.13
N PRO A 168 -0.57 -35.77 23.17
CA PRO A 168 -1.22 -37.01 22.76
C PRO A 168 -0.99 -38.11 23.82
N PRO A 169 -1.98 -38.97 24.09
CA PRO A 169 -1.80 -40.13 24.97
C PRO A 169 -0.86 -41.17 24.34
N PRO A 170 -0.23 -42.04 25.15
CA PRO A 170 0.88 -42.87 24.71
C PRO A 170 0.45 -43.99 23.75
N SER A 171 1.33 -44.21 22.78
CA SER A 171 1.28 -45.13 21.65
C SER A 171 1.20 -46.63 21.99
N SER A 172 0.49 -47.38 21.14
CA SER A 172 0.70 -48.83 20.98
C SER A 172 0.54 -49.28 19.51
N ASN A 173 1.68 -49.75 18.97
CA ASN A 173 1.91 -50.76 17.93
C ASN A 173 1.36 -50.61 16.48
N LEU A 174 2.32 -50.54 15.54
CA LEU A 174 2.29 -50.86 14.08
C LEU A 174 2.12 -52.39 13.83
N PRO A 175 1.92 -52.95 12.59
CA PRO A 175 2.28 -52.38 11.26
C PRO A 175 1.37 -52.65 10.03
N ASN A 176 1.66 -51.90 8.94
CA ASN A 176 1.56 -52.20 7.49
C ASN A 176 0.20 -52.39 6.77
N GLN A 177 -0.13 -51.50 5.80
CA GLN A 177 -0.34 -51.85 4.37
C GLN A 177 -0.61 -50.63 3.43
N GLN A 178 0.06 -50.68 2.28
CA GLN A 178 -0.05 -50.04 0.94
C GLN A 178 -1.17 -49.04 0.51
N CYS A 179 -0.67 -48.02 -0.24
CA CYS A 179 -1.07 -47.49 -1.57
C CYS A 179 -2.26 -46.53 -1.80
N VAL A 180 -1.98 -45.60 -2.74
CA VAL A 180 -2.79 -44.77 -3.69
C VAL A 180 -3.69 -43.64 -3.21
N GLY A 181 -3.52 -42.47 -3.85
CA GLY A 181 -4.55 -41.43 -3.98
C GLY A 181 -4.01 -40.01 -4.17
N ALA A 182 -4.06 -39.49 -5.40
CA ALA A 182 -3.76 -38.11 -5.74
C ALA A 182 -4.78 -37.13 -5.12
N SER A 183 -4.35 -35.92 -4.75
CA SER A 183 -5.20 -34.72 -4.81
C SER A 183 -4.37 -33.44 -4.69
N THR A 184 -4.49 -32.67 -5.76
CA THR A 184 -4.26 -31.24 -5.86
C THR A 184 -4.92 -30.46 -4.72
N SER A 185 -4.21 -29.51 -4.13
CA SER A 185 -4.82 -28.34 -3.50
C SER A 185 -3.88 -27.15 -3.63
N GLY A 186 -4.33 -26.19 -4.44
CA GLY A 186 -3.69 -24.89 -4.59
C GLY A 186 -3.82 -24.10 -3.30
N ILE A 187 -2.71 -23.48 -2.91
CA ILE A 187 -2.67 -22.48 -1.87
C ILE A 187 -3.15 -21.18 -2.54
N GLY A 188 -4.38 -20.78 -2.25
CA GLY A 188 -4.84 -19.43 -2.55
C GLY A 188 -4.21 -18.48 -1.54
N VAL A 189 -3.29 -17.62 -2.01
CA VAL A 189 -2.72 -16.54 -1.21
C VAL A 189 -3.63 -15.33 -1.41
N ASP A 190 -4.56 -15.13 -0.47
CA ASP A 190 -5.43 -13.95 -0.43
C ASP A 190 -4.60 -12.77 0.11
N THR A 191 -3.90 -12.06 -0.78
CA THR A 191 -3.07 -10.91 -0.39
C THR A 191 -3.86 -9.60 -0.47
N ALA A 192 -3.66 -8.73 0.53
CA ALA A 192 -4.40 -7.47 0.69
C ALA A 192 -4.24 -6.52 -0.50
N ALA A 193 -3.06 -6.48 -1.13
CA ALA A 193 -2.79 -5.70 -2.35
C ALA A 193 -3.75 -6.03 -3.49
N SER A 194 -4.02 -7.32 -3.73
CA SER A 194 -4.93 -7.77 -4.78
C SER A 194 -6.39 -7.37 -4.49
N LYS A 195 -6.81 -7.37 -3.21
CA LYS A 195 -8.13 -6.83 -2.81
C LYS A 195 -8.22 -5.32 -3.00
N PHE A 196 -7.14 -4.58 -2.75
CA PHE A 196 -7.11 -3.11 -2.94
C PHE A 196 -7.20 -2.69 -4.41
N ILE A 197 -6.69 -3.49 -5.34
CA ILE A 197 -6.68 -3.18 -6.77
C ILE A 197 -8.01 -3.58 -7.44
N HIS A 198 -8.59 -4.73 -7.06
CA HIS A 198 -9.84 -5.22 -7.64
C HIS A 198 -11.05 -4.30 -7.35
N GLU A 199 -11.08 -3.66 -6.18
CA GLU A 199 -12.16 -2.73 -5.80
C GLU A 199 -12.15 -1.45 -6.64
N ALA A 200 -10.97 -1.00 -7.11
CA ALA A 200 -10.85 0.21 -7.94
C ALA A 200 -11.35 -0.03 -9.38
N ALA A 201 -11.02 -1.18 -9.98
CA ALA A 201 -11.44 -1.54 -11.34
C ALA A 201 -12.97 -1.62 -11.51
N THR A 202 -13.68 -1.97 -10.43
CA THR A 202 -15.15 -2.02 -10.43
C THR A 202 -15.79 -0.63 -10.35
N SER A 203 -15.12 0.35 -9.72
CA SER A 203 -15.65 1.72 -9.54
C SER A 203 -15.49 2.63 -10.77
N MET A 204 -14.66 2.27 -11.75
CA MET A 204 -14.39 3.11 -12.93
C MET A 204 -15.23 2.73 -14.17
N ASN A 205 -16.11 1.72 -14.09
CA ASN A 205 -16.82 1.20 -15.27
C ASN A 205 -18.34 1.42 -15.29
N THR A 206 -18.86 2.35 -14.48
CA THR A 206 -20.26 2.79 -14.57
C THR A 206 -20.32 4.28 -14.86
N ASP A 207 -20.35 4.63 -16.15
CA ASP A 207 -21.30 5.60 -16.72
C ASP A 207 -20.97 5.86 -18.20
N SER A 208 -21.40 4.94 -19.05
CA SER A 208 -21.56 5.21 -20.48
C SER A 208 -22.86 4.57 -20.97
N ASN A 209 -23.98 5.28 -20.80
CA ASN A 209 -25.12 5.14 -21.71
C ASN A 209 -26.10 6.33 -21.65
N GLY A 210 -26.03 7.17 -22.70
CA GLY A 210 -27.19 7.67 -23.46
C GLY A 210 -28.16 8.66 -22.81
N SER A 211 -28.14 9.91 -23.27
CA SER A 211 -29.19 10.49 -24.15
C SER A 211 -29.04 12.02 -24.24
N ILE A 212 -28.86 12.54 -25.45
CA ILE A 212 -28.89 13.97 -25.78
C ILE A 212 -30.36 14.38 -25.96
N PRO A 213 -30.89 15.41 -25.28
CA PRO A 213 -32.13 16.05 -25.70
C PRO A 213 -31.88 17.30 -26.54
N ASP A 214 -32.81 17.46 -27.46
CA ASP A 214 -32.94 18.39 -28.59
C ASP A 214 -32.94 19.88 -28.17
N TYR A 215 -32.24 20.73 -28.94
CA TYR A 215 -32.31 22.19 -28.81
C TYR A 215 -33.51 22.69 -29.63
N THR A 216 -34.56 23.15 -28.96
CA THR A 216 -35.65 23.90 -29.60
C THR A 216 -35.32 25.39 -29.60
N ALA A 217 -35.26 25.96 -30.80
CA ALA A 217 -35.11 27.39 -31.05
C ALA A 217 -36.38 28.14 -30.64
N VAL A 218 -36.24 29.24 -29.90
CA VAL A 218 -37.32 30.19 -29.63
C VAL A 218 -37.18 31.35 -30.61
N GLU A 219 -38.16 31.47 -31.50
CA GLU A 219 -38.36 32.61 -32.40
C GLU A 219 -38.63 33.89 -31.59
N MET A 220 -37.94 34.96 -31.99
CA MET A 220 -38.29 36.33 -31.65
C MET A 220 -39.25 36.87 -32.72
N GLU A 221 -40.46 37.29 -32.32
CA GLU A 221 -41.22 38.31 -33.05
C GLU A 221 -41.89 39.31 -32.10
N HIS A 222 -41.63 40.59 -32.42
CA HIS A 222 -42.35 41.85 -32.19
C HIS A 222 -43.32 42.02 -31.01
#